data_AF-A0A317YN26-F1
#
_entry.id   AF-A0A317YN26-F1
#
_cell.length_a   1.000
_cell.length_b   1.000
_cell.length_c   1.000
_cell.angle_alpha   90.00
_cell.angle_beta   90.00
_cell.angle_gamma   90.00
#
_symmetry.space_group_name_H-M   'P 1'
#
loop_
_entity.id
_entity.type
_entity.pdbx_description
1 polymer ?
#
loop_
_entity_poly.entity_id
_entity_poly.type
_entity_poly.pdbx_seq_one_letter_code
_entity_poly.pdbx_strand_id
1 'polypeptide(L)' 'SNTATATMILPILATLSVAVGVHPLLLMAPAAMAANCAYMSPVGTPPNAIIFGSGKISIKQMASVGFW' A
#
# COMPACT_ATOMS: atom_id res chain seq x y z
N SER A 1 0.83 -3.40 6.41
CA SER A 1 1.12 -4.56 5.54
C SER A 1 0.37 -4.40 4.25
N ASN A 2 1.09 -4.27 3.15
CA ASN A 2 0.54 -3.98 1.82
C ASN A 2 -0.40 -5.09 1.34
N THR A 3 -0.04 -6.35 1.61
CA THR A 3 -0.85 -7.51 1.28
C THR A 3 -2.18 -7.52 2.03
N ALA A 4 -2.18 -7.18 3.33
CA ALA A 4 -3.41 -7.12 4.13
C ALA A 4 -4.34 -5.98 3.68
N THR A 5 -3.77 -4.84 3.31
CA THR A 5 -4.54 -3.71 2.76
C THR A 5 -5.12 -4.06 1.39
N ALA A 6 -4.34 -4.72 0.52
CA ALA A 6 -4.82 -5.19 -0.78
C ALA A 6 -5.95 -6.22 -0.64
N THR A 7 -5.84 -7.22 0.23
CA THR A 7 -6.88 -8.23 0.41
C THR A 7 -8.18 -7.67 0.99
N MET A 8 -8.13 -6.59 1.79
CA MET A 8 -9.34 -5.90 2.26
C MET A 8 -10.00 -5.05 1.18
N ILE A 9 -9.22 -4.36 0.34
CA ILE A 9 -9.73 -3.37 -0.62
C ILE A 9 -10.13 -4.00 -1.96
N LEU A 10 -9.41 -5.01 -2.43
CA LEU A 10 -9.66 -5.64 -3.74
C LEU A 10 -11.07 -6.24 -3.89
N PRO A 11 -11.68 -6.92 -2.89
CA PRO A 11 -13.06 -7.40 -2.99
C PRO A 11 -14.08 -6.27 -3.14
N ILE A 12 -13.86 -5.14 -2.46
CA ILE A 12 -14.73 -3.96 -2.52
C ILE A 12 -14.63 -3.32 -3.91
N LEU A 13 -13.43 -3.24 -4.48
CA LEU A 13 -13.22 -2.73 -5.83
C LEU A 13 -13.79 -3.67 -6.90
N ALA A 14 -13.73 -4.98 -6.66
CA ALA A 14 -14.36 -5.97 -7.54
C ALA A 14 -15.88 -5.80 -7.57
N THR A 15 -16.55 -5.67 -6.42
CA THR A 15 -18.00 -5.42 -6.40
C THR A 15 -18.38 -4.05 -6.97
N LEU A 16 -17.56 -3.03 -6.73
CA LEU A 16 -17.73 -1.70 -7.34
C LEU A 16 -17.61 -1.75 -8.86
N SER A 17 -16.66 -2.52 -9.41
CA SER A 17 -16.48 -2.67 -10.85
C SER A 17 -17.70 -3.28 -11.53
N VAL A 18 -18.34 -4.25 -10.87
CA VAL A 18 -19.60 -4.86 -11.32
C VAL A 18 -20.74 -3.85 -11.27
N ALA A 19 -20.82 -3.04 -10.20
CA ALA A 19 -21.85 -2.00 -10.05
C ALA A 19 -21.74 -0.87 -11.08
N VAL A 20 -20.51 -0.51 -11.48
CA VAL A 20 -20.22 0.56 -12.45
C VAL A 20 -20.19 0.02 -13.90
N GLY A 21 -20.29 -1.30 -14.09
CA GLY A 21 -20.30 -1.93 -15.42
C GLY A 21 -18.94 -1.90 -16.13
N VAL A 22 -17.85 -1.77 -15.39
CA VAL A 22 -16.48 -1.71 -15.93
C VAL A 22 -15.72 -3.00 -15.64
N HIS A 23 -14.75 -3.33 -16.50
CA HIS A 23 -13.96 -4.54 -16.32
C HIS A 23 -13.16 -4.48 -14.99
N PRO A 24 -13.22 -5.50 -14.10
CA PRO A 24 -12.61 -5.46 -12.77
C PRO A 24 -11.13 -5.10 -12.74
N LEU A 25 -10.37 -5.57 -13.74
CA LEU A 25 -8.94 -5.24 -13.90
C LEU A 25 -8.66 -3.72 -13.91
N LEU A 26 -9.56 -2.89 -14.44
CA LEU A 26 -9.36 -1.44 -14.51
C LEU A 26 -9.31 -0.77 -13.14
N LEU A 27 -10.01 -1.31 -12.14
CA LEU A 27 -9.99 -0.78 -10.77
C LEU A 27 -9.02 -1.55 -9.88
N MET A 28 -8.93 -2.86 -10.05
CA MET A 28 -8.11 -3.73 -9.20
C MET A 28 -6.61 -3.60 -9.47
N ALA A 29 -6.19 -3.46 -10.74
CA ALA A 29 -4.77 -3.35 -11.09
C ALA A 29 -4.09 -2.08 -10.52
N PRO A 30 -4.62 -0.86 -10.72
CA PRO A 30 -4.02 0.33 -10.11
C PRO A 30 -4.11 0.32 -8.58
N ALA A 31 -5.16 -0.27 -8.00
CA ALA A 31 -5.28 -0.40 -6.55
C ALA A 31 -4.24 -1.36 -5.95
N ALA A 32 -3.94 -2.47 -6.64
CA ALA A 32 -2.88 -3.39 -6.23
C ALA A 32 -1.49 -2.72 -6.30
N MET A 33 -1.24 -1.88 -7.32
CA MET A 33 -0.01 -1.08 -7.39
C MET A 33 0.05 -0.05 -6.25
N ALA A 34 -1.04 0.67 -5.99
CA ALA A 34 -1.11 1.67 -4.92
C ALA A 34 -0.93 1.07 -3.53
N ALA A 35 -1.49 -0.13 -3.28
CA ALA A 35 -1.30 -0.85 -2.03
C ALA A 35 0.18 -1.17 -1.74
N ASN A 36 1.03 -1.25 -2.78
CA ASN A 36 2.45 -1.50 -2.64
C ASN A 36 3.27 -0.24 -2.33
N CYS A 37 2.70 0.96 -2.50
CA CYS A 37 3.38 2.24 -2.28
C CYS A 37 3.43 2.66 -0.79
N ALA A 38 3.63 1.71 0.13
CA ALA A 38 3.75 2.01 1.56
C ALA A 38 5.19 2.39 1.97
N TYR A 39 5.68 3.50 1.43
CA TYR A 39 7.03 4.01 1.73
C TYR A 39 7.09 4.84 3.01
N MET A 40 5.94 5.31 3.50
CA MET A 40 5.84 6.27 4.61
C MET A 40 5.94 5.65 6.01
N SER A 41 5.81 4.33 6.15
CA SER A 41 5.75 3.67 7.47
C SER A 41 6.75 2.51 7.60
N PRO A 42 7.30 2.29 8.81
CA PRO A 42 8.26 1.23 9.07
C PRO A 42 7.65 -0.18 8.99
N VAL A 43 6.32 -0.31 9.09
CA VAL A 43 5.60 -1.60 9.10
C VAL A 43 4.98 -1.93 7.72
N GLY A 44 5.26 -1.11 6.70
CA GLY A 44 4.75 -1.30 5.34
C GLY A 44 5.37 -2.51 4.63
N THR A 45 6.70 -2.65 4.74
CA THR A 45 7.50 -3.64 4.00
C THR A 45 8.72 -4.11 4.83
N PRO A 46 9.20 -5.36 4.66
CA PRO A 46 10.39 -5.88 5.36
C PRO A 46 11.64 -4.97 5.29
N PRO A 47 12.03 -4.36 4.14
CA PRO A 47 13.19 -3.48 4.08
C PRO A 47 13.04 -2.20 4.95
N ASN A 48 11.85 -1.60 5.01
CA ASN A 48 11.58 -0.44 5.85
C ASN A 48 11.68 -0.77 7.34
N ALA A 49 11.26 -1.97 7.75
CA ALA A 49 11.38 -2.44 9.13
C ALA A 49 12.84 -2.70 9.53
N ILE A 50 13.65 -3.28 8.63
CA ILE A 50 15.07 -3.56 8.88
C ILE A 50 15.85 -2.26 9.13
N ILE A 51 15.63 -1.22 8.31
CA ILE A 51 16.37 0.03 8.48
C ILE A 51 15.87 0.85 9.67
N PHE A 52 14.59 0.78 10.00
CA PHE A 52 14.04 1.37 11.23
C PHE A 52 14.62 0.69 12.49
N GLY A 53 14.79 -0.64 12.47
CA GLY A 53 15.43 -1.41 13.54
C GLY A 53 16.90 -1.07 13.79
N SER A 54 17.57 -0.40 12.85
CA SER A 54 18.95 0.07 13.04
C SER A 54 19.08 1.24 14.03
N GLY A 55 17.96 1.85 14.45
CA GLY A 55 17.92 3.00 15.36
C GLY A 55 18.40 4.32 14.74
N LYS A 56 18.81 4.32 13.47
CA LYS A 56 19.36 5.49 12.76
C LYS A 56 18.31 6.35 12.05
N ILE A 57 17.08 5.86 11.90
CA ILE A 57 16.02 6.54 11.16
C ILE A 57 14.76 6.66 12.01
N SER A 58 14.24 7.87 12.14
CA SER A 58 12.97 8.15 12.83
C SER A 58 11.77 8.04 11.90
N ILE A 59 10.58 7.80 12.48
CA ILE A 59 9.31 7.73 11.73
C ILE A 59 9.07 9.03 10.93
N LYS A 60 9.42 10.20 11.48
CA LYS A 60 9.28 11.49 10.78
C LYS A 60 10.12 11.56 9.50
N GLN A 61 11.34 11.00 9.50
CA GLN A 61 12.21 10.97 8.33
C GLN A 61 11.69 10.00 7.26
N MET A 62 11.14 8.85 7.66
CA MET A 62 10.51 7.92 6.72
C MET A 62 9.25 8.53 6.10
N ALA A 63 8.42 9.21 6.90
CA ALA A 63 7.21 9.86 6.42
C ALA A 63 7.52 11.02 5.47
N SER A 64 8.55 11.82 5.73
CA SER A 64 8.93 12.94 4.85
C SER A 64 9.47 12.49 3.50
N VAL A 65 10.23 11.37 3.47
CA VAL A 65 10.76 10.81 2.22
C VAL A 65 9.69 10.02 1.47
N GLY A 66 8.83 9.27 2.18
CA GLY A 66 7.80 8.45 1.55
C GLY A 66 6.58 9.24 1.04
N PHE A 67 6.42 10.50 1.44
CA PHE A 67 5.37 11.39 0.94
C PHE A 67 5.74 12.08 -0.38
N TRP A 68 7.03 12.11 -0.73
CA TRP A 68 7.57 12.87 -1.85
C TRP A 68 7.98 11.95 -3.01
#